data_AF-A0A935GS69-F1
#
_entry.id   AF-A0A935GS69-F1
#
_cell.length_a   1.000
_cell.length_b   1.000
_cell.length_c   1.000
_cell.angle_alpha   90.00
_cell.angle_beta   90.00
_cell.angle_gamma   90.00
#
_symmetry.space_group_name_H-M   'P 1'
#
loop_
_entity.id
_entity.type
_entity.pdbx_description
1 polymer ?
#
loop_
_entity_poly.entity_id
_entity_poly.type
_entity_poly.pdbx_seq_one_letter_code
_entity_poly.pdbx_strand_id
1 'polypeptide(L)'
;MSTTTFDTFKFVDKLEKAGLSREQASAIVEAQKDALSEALDSNIATRGDLAAVKAELKADIAGSKSDLKAEIAAIRSDMQALEMRLTIKLGALMVVAVGVIATLMKH
;
A
#
# COMPACT_ATOMS: atom_id res chain seq x y z
N MET A 1 21.01 5.92 8.91
CA MET A 1 21.84 5.71 7.71
C MET A 1 23.23 5.36 8.19
N SER A 2 23.80 4.20 7.84
CA SER A 2 25.25 4.04 8.00
C SER A 2 25.86 4.80 6.84
N THR A 3 26.07 6.11 7.01
CA THR A 3 26.83 6.90 6.05
C THR A 3 28.23 6.32 6.08
N THR A 4 28.61 5.59 5.04
CA THR A 4 30.02 5.33 4.77
C THR A 4 30.63 6.70 4.50
N THR A 5 31.17 7.31 5.56
CA THR A 5 31.75 8.66 5.48
C THR A 5 32.82 8.67 4.41
N PHE A 6 32.76 9.65 3.51
CA PHE A 6 33.80 9.87 2.53
C PHE A 6 35.08 10.33 3.26
N ASP A 7 36.05 9.42 3.39
CA ASP A 7 37.30 9.67 4.09
C ASP A 7 38.26 10.44 3.17
N THR A 8 38.07 11.76 3.13
CA THR A 8 38.86 12.72 2.34
C THR A 8 40.36 12.50 2.54
N PHE A 9 40.80 12.25 3.77
CA PHE A 9 42.21 12.08 4.10
C PHE A 9 42.80 10.82 3.46
N LYS A 10 42.13 9.67 3.59
CA LYS A 10 42.56 8.44 2.91
C LYS A 10 42.54 8.57 1.39
N PHE A 11 41.62 9.34 0.84
CA PHE A 11 41.52 9.55 -0.60
C PHE A 11 42.68 10.42 -1.12
N VAL A 12 43.04 11.49 -0.40
CA VAL A 12 44.24 12.31 -0.68
C VAL A 12 45.50 11.47 -0.61
N ASP A 13 45.71 10.71 0.48
CA ASP A 13 46.91 9.86 0.67
C ASP A 13 47.05 8.81 -0.46
N LYS A 14 45.93 8.28 -0.95
CA LYS A 14 45.92 7.34 -2.09
C LYS A 14 46.34 8.00 -3.41
N LEU A 15 45.95 9.26 -3.63
CA LEU A 15 46.35 10.03 -4.82
C LEU A 15 47.81 10.47 -4.73
N GLU A 16 48.29 10.88 -3.55
CA GLU A 16 49.72 11.18 -3.31
C GLU A 16 50.60 9.96 -3.61
N LYS A 17 50.20 8.76 -3.12
CA LYS A 17 50.89 7.49 -3.43
C LYS A 17 50.85 7.10 -4.90
N ALA A 18 49.88 7.61 -5.66
CA ALA A 18 49.79 7.44 -7.11
C ALA A 18 50.64 8.44 -7.90
N GLY A 19 51.37 9.33 -7.21
CA GLY A 19 52.28 10.30 -7.82
C GLY A 19 51.70 11.69 -8.06
N LEU A 20 50.49 11.99 -7.55
CA LEU A 20 49.94 13.35 -7.60
C LEU A 20 50.53 14.21 -6.49
N SER A 21 50.66 15.53 -6.73
CA SER A 21 51.01 16.46 -5.66
C SER A 21 49.88 16.55 -4.63
N ARG A 22 50.21 16.94 -3.40
CA ARG A 22 49.23 17.13 -2.33
C ARG A 22 48.14 18.13 -2.72
N GLU A 23 48.52 19.22 -3.37
CA GLU A 23 47.59 20.26 -3.82
C GLU A 23 46.63 19.71 -4.87
N GLN A 24 47.13 18.94 -5.84
CA GLN A 24 46.31 18.31 -6.89
C GLN A 24 45.37 17.26 -6.30
N ALA A 25 45.89 16.40 -5.42
CA ALA A 25 45.11 15.39 -4.72
C ALA A 25 43.96 16.06 -3.95
N SER A 26 44.26 17.06 -3.12
CA SER A 26 43.25 17.80 -2.34
C SER A 26 42.19 18.43 -3.24
N ALA A 27 42.57 19.11 -4.32
CA ALA A 27 41.63 19.74 -5.24
C ALA A 27 40.68 18.73 -5.91
N ILE A 28 41.19 17.55 -6.30
CA ILE A 28 40.37 16.47 -6.88
C ILE A 28 39.39 15.91 -5.86
N VAL A 29 39.86 15.69 -4.63
CA VAL A 29 39.02 15.13 -3.56
C VAL A 29 37.89 16.10 -3.18
N GLU A 30 38.18 17.40 -3.12
CA GLU A 30 37.20 18.46 -2.86
C GLU A 30 36.11 18.47 -3.94
N ALA A 31 36.52 18.53 -5.22
CA ALA A 31 35.59 18.54 -6.35
C ALA A 31 34.74 17.26 -6.42
N GLN A 32 35.30 16.09 -6.12
CA GLN A 32 34.55 14.83 -6.06
C GLN A 32 33.57 14.79 -4.88
N LYS A 33 33.96 15.33 -3.72
CA LYS A 33 33.08 15.39 -2.54
C LYS A 33 31.87 16.28 -2.83
N ASP A 34 32.09 17.44 -3.45
CA ASP A 34 31.01 18.38 -3.77
C ASP A 34 30.06 17.77 -4.81
N ALA A 35 30.59 17.21 -5.90
CA ALA A 35 29.79 16.56 -6.92
C ALA A 35 29.01 15.34 -6.38
N LEU A 36 29.61 14.55 -5.49
CA LEU A 36 28.94 13.41 -4.86
C LEU A 36 27.87 13.87 -3.87
N SER A 37 28.12 14.93 -3.10
CA SER A 37 27.12 15.49 -2.18
C SER A 37 25.89 15.98 -2.95
N GLU A 38 26.09 16.72 -4.03
CA GLU A 38 25.01 17.22 -4.90
C GLU A 38 24.23 16.07 -5.56
N ALA A 39 24.92 15.02 -6.02
CA ALA A 39 24.29 13.84 -6.60
C ALA A 39 23.49 13.00 -5.58
N LEU A 40 23.96 12.91 -4.33
CA LEU A 40 23.28 12.19 -3.25
C LEU A 40 22.04 12.96 -2.75
N ASP A 41 22.11 14.29 -2.69
CA ASP A 41 21.02 15.13 -2.20
C ASP A 41 19.86 15.25 -3.21
N SER A 42 20.13 15.10 -4.51
CA SER A 42 19.15 15.47 -5.53
C SER A 42 18.17 14.37 -5.96
N ASN A 43 18.41 13.07 -5.72
CA ASN A 43 17.59 12.03 -6.36
C ASN A 43 17.52 10.65 -5.69
N ILE A 44 17.99 10.47 -4.45
CA ILE A 44 18.01 9.14 -3.83
C ILE A 44 16.96 9.04 -2.73
N ALA A 45 15.95 8.20 -2.98
CA ALA A 45 14.99 7.81 -1.94
C ALA A 45 15.75 7.16 -0.76
N THR A 46 15.55 7.71 0.42
CA THR A 46 16.20 7.23 1.64
C THR A 46 15.56 5.95 2.14
N ARG A 47 16.25 5.25 3.05
CA ARG A 47 15.62 4.14 3.80
C ARG A 47 14.40 4.60 4.61
N GLY A 48 14.39 5.87 5.04
CA GLY A 48 13.25 6.48 5.73
C GLY A 48 12.05 6.60 4.81
N ASP A 49 12.25 7.13 3.60
CA ASP A 49 11.20 7.27 2.59
C ASP A 49 10.60 5.90 2.22
N LEU A 50 11.46 4.89 2.01
CA LEU A 50 11.00 3.53 1.76
C LEU A 50 10.20 2.95 2.93
N ALA A 51 10.62 3.21 4.17
CA ALA A 51 9.89 2.76 5.35
C ALA A 51 8.53 3.46 5.48
N ALA A 52 8.45 4.76 5.15
CA ALA A 52 7.22 5.53 5.14
C ALA A 52 6.24 4.99 4.08
N VAL A 53 6.67 4.84 2.83
CA VAL A 53 5.86 4.27 1.74
C VAL A 53 5.41 2.85 2.08
N LYS A 54 6.28 2.03 2.68
CA LYS A 54 5.89 0.68 3.13
C LYS A 54 4.82 0.71 4.21
N ALA A 55 4.88 1.66 5.14
CA ALA A 55 3.90 1.82 6.21
C ALA A 55 2.54 2.29 5.64
N GLU A 56 2.56 3.26 4.73
CA GLU A 56 1.40 3.77 4.01
C GLU A 56 0.71 2.65 3.21
N LEU A 57 1.45 1.93 2.36
CA LEU A 57 0.90 0.81 1.59
C LEU A 57 0.30 -0.28 2.49
N LYS A 58 0.89 -0.54 3.66
CA LYS A 58 0.35 -1.50 4.61
C LYS A 58 -0.97 -1.01 5.22
N ALA A 59 -1.07 0.30 5.50
CA ALA A 59 -2.30 0.91 6.00
C ALA A 59 -3.40 0.86 4.93
N ASP A 60 -3.09 1.22 3.68
CA ASP A 60 -4.04 1.18 2.57
C ASP A 60 -4.57 -0.23 2.32
N ILE A 61 -3.68 -1.23 2.27
CA ILE A 61 -4.08 -2.64 2.13
C ILE A 61 -4.99 -3.09 3.28
N ALA A 62 -4.69 -2.66 4.52
CA ALA A 62 -5.52 -2.98 5.66
C ALA A 62 -6.90 -2.30 5.58
N GLY A 63 -6.94 -1.04 5.14
CA GLY A 63 -8.15 -0.27 4.86
C GLY A 63 -9.03 -0.96 3.82
N SER A 64 -8.50 -1.19 2.61
CA SER A 64 -9.24 -1.86 1.53
C SER A 64 -9.74 -3.25 1.93
N LYS A 65 -8.95 -4.01 2.72
CA LYS A 65 -9.40 -5.31 3.24
C LYS A 65 -10.57 -5.18 4.22
N SER A 66 -10.60 -4.12 5.03
CA SER A 66 -11.71 -3.82 5.93
C SER A 66 -12.95 -3.45 5.15
N ASP A 67 -12.82 -2.57 4.15
CA ASP A 67 -13.94 -2.11 3.32
C ASP A 67 -14.57 -3.28 2.56
N LEU A 68 -13.76 -4.12 1.91
CA LEU A 68 -14.25 -5.32 1.24
C LEU A 68 -14.98 -6.29 2.18
N LYS A 69 -14.51 -6.44 3.43
CA LYS A 69 -15.21 -7.26 4.42
C LYS A 69 -16.56 -6.65 4.81
N ALA A 70 -16.62 -5.33 4.95
CA ALA A 70 -17.86 -4.63 5.26
C ALA A 70 -18.87 -4.75 4.10
N GLU A 71 -18.43 -4.58 2.86
CA GLU A 71 -19.26 -4.77 1.66
C GLU A 71 -19.79 -6.21 1.56
N ILE A 72 -18.93 -7.23 1.77
CA ILE A 72 -19.37 -8.63 1.78
C ILE A 72 -20.40 -8.87 2.89
N ALA A 73 -20.23 -8.28 4.08
CA ALA A 73 -21.20 -8.42 5.17
C ALA A 73 -22.54 -7.76 4.82
N ALA A 74 -22.52 -6.57 4.22
CA ALA A 74 -23.71 -5.87 3.73
C ALA A 74 -24.46 -6.70 2.68
N ILE A 75 -23.75 -7.21 1.67
CA ILE A 75 -24.34 -8.07 0.62
C ILE A 75 -24.97 -9.34 1.22
N ARG A 76 -24.32 -9.97 2.20
CA ARG A 76 -24.90 -11.15 2.88
C ARG A 76 -26.19 -10.80 3.63
N SER A 77 -26.22 -9.66 4.32
CA SER A 77 -27.43 -9.17 5.00
C SER A 77 -28.56 -8.90 4.01
N ASP A 78 -28.26 -8.25 2.88
CA ASP A 78 -29.23 -7.94 1.84
C ASP A 78 -29.80 -9.21 1.20
N MET A 79 -28.96 -10.22 0.96
CA MET A 79 -29.40 -11.54 0.47
C MET A 79 -30.34 -12.23 1.46
N GLN A 80 -30.01 -12.25 2.76
CA GLN A 80 -30.90 -12.82 3.78
C GLN A 80 -32.24 -12.09 3.86
N ALA A 81 -32.21 -10.75 3.78
CA ALA A 81 -33.43 -9.94 3.75
C ALA A 81 -34.29 -10.25 2.52
N LEU A 82 -33.66 -10.45 1.36
CA LEU A 82 -34.35 -10.84 0.14
C LEU A 82 -34.96 -12.24 0.24
N GLU A 83 -34.22 -13.22 0.76
CA GLU A 83 -34.69 -14.59 1.00
C GLU A 83 -35.93 -14.61 1.91
N MET A 84 -35.90 -13.87 3.02
CA MET A 84 -37.05 -13.74 3.93
C MET A 84 -38.25 -13.11 3.22
N ARG A 85 -38.05 -12.01 2.49
CA ARG A 85 -39.13 -11.33 1.74
C ARG A 85 -39.76 -12.25 0.71
N LEU A 86 -38.95 -13.02 -0.02
CA LEU A 86 -39.45 -13.99 -1.00
C LEU A 86 -40.22 -15.12 -0.32
N THR A 87 -39.70 -15.67 0.78
CA THR A 87 -40.37 -16.72 1.56
C THR A 87 -41.75 -16.25 2.05
N ILE A 88 -41.83 -15.03 2.60
CA ILE A 88 -43.09 -14.45 3.06
C ILE A 88 -44.06 -14.23 1.90
N LYS A 89 -43.60 -13.65 0.78
CA LYS A 89 -44.45 -13.40 -0.40
C LYS A 89 -44.97 -14.70 -1.01
N LEU A 90 -44.13 -15.72 -1.13
CA LEU A 90 -44.53 -17.04 -1.63
C LEU A 90 -45.51 -17.71 -0.68
N GLY A 91 -45.25 -17.69 0.63
CA GLY A 91 -46.17 -18.23 1.64
C GLY A 91 -47.55 -17.55 1.59
N ALA A 92 -47.59 -16.22 1.49
CA ALA A 92 -48.83 -15.47 1.36
C ALA A 92 -49.60 -15.84 0.08
N LEU A 93 -48.90 -15.95 -1.05
CA LEU A 93 -49.51 -16.37 -2.33
C LEU A 93 -50.07 -17.78 -2.24
N MET A 94 -49.36 -18.72 -1.60
CA MET A 94 -49.84 -20.09 -1.40
C MET A 94 -51.12 -20.14 -0.56
N VAL A 95 -51.19 -19.36 0.52
CA VAL A 95 -52.41 -19.26 1.35
C VAL A 95 -53.59 -18.72 0.54
N VAL A 96 -53.37 -17.68 -0.27
CA VAL A 96 -54.40 -17.13 -1.16
C VAL A 96 -54.85 -18.18 -2.19
N ALA A 97 -53.91 -18.84 -2.87
CA ALA A 97 -54.21 -19.85 -3.88
C ALA A 97 -55.00 -21.04 -3.30
N VAL A 98 -54.58 -21.56 -2.15
CA VAL A 98 -55.29 -22.66 -1.47
C VAL A 98 -56.68 -22.23 -1.01
N GLY A 99 -56.81 -21.00 -0.48
CA GLY A 99 -58.10 -20.44 -0.07
C GLY A 99 -59.09 -20.36 -1.23
N VAL A 100 -58.65 -19.90 -2.40
CA VAL A 100 -59.46 -19.84 -3.63
C VAL A 100 -59.87 -21.24 -4.10
N ILE A 101 -58.97 -22.21 -4.07
CA ILE A 101 -59.28 -23.59 -4.46
C ILE A 101 -60.32 -24.21 -3.50
N ALA A 102 -60.16 -23.99 -2.19
CA ALA A 102 -61.07 -24.54 -1.18
C ALA A 102 -62.49 -23.96 -1.29
N THR A 103 -62.64 -22.67 -1.60
CA THR A 103 -63.97 -22.06 -1.80
C THR A 103 -64.65 -22.57 -3.06
N LEU A 104 -63.90 -22.85 -4.13
CA LEU A 104 -64.44 -23.43 -5.37
C LEU A 104 -64.91 -24.89 -5.19
N MET A 105 -64.26 -25.68 -4.33
CA MET A 105 -64.67 -27.08 -4.07
C MET A 105 -65.91 -27.22 -3.18
N LYS A 106 -66.25 -26.19 -2.40
CA LYS A 106 -67.40 -26.21 -1.47
C LYS A 106 -68.71 -25.76 -2.13
N HIS A 107 -68.63 -25.17 -3.33
CA HIS A 107 -69.78 -24.82 -4.18
C HIS A 107 -70.06 -25.93 -5.19
#